data_AF-A0A1C6SP50-F1
#
_entry.id   AF-A0A1C6SP50-F1
#
_cell.length_a   1.000
_cell.length_b   1.000
_cell.length_c   1.000
_cell.angle_alpha   90.00
_cell.angle_beta   90.00
_cell.angle_gamma   90.00
#
_symmetry.space_group_name_H-M   'P 1'
#
loop_
_entity.id
_entity.type
_entity.pdbx_description
1 polymer ?
#
loop_
_entity_poly.entity_id
_entity_poly.type
_entity_poly.pdbx_seq_one_letter_code
_entity_poly.pdbx_strand_id
1 'polypeptide(L)' 'MNEDLPRVALDLWRADALVLFDWLQDVDLNAVPISHPAQKQALMDLLTRLEETDAAGASHDEIEAAKAEVSRDMGW' A
#
# COMPACT_ATOMS: atom_id res chain seq x y z
N MET A 1 -3.42 18.07 -21.23
CA MET A 1 -3.21 19.07 -20.18
C MET A 1 -3.26 18.31 -18.86
N ASN A 2 -2.11 17.95 -18.29
CA ASN A 2 -2.06 17.51 -16.90
C ASN A 2 -1.92 18.77 -16.06
N GLU A 3 -3.03 19.50 -15.92
CA GLU A 3 -3.16 20.47 -14.86
C GLU A 3 -2.95 19.71 -13.56
N ASP A 4 -2.12 20.22 -12.65
CA ASP A 4 -1.84 19.61 -11.35
C ASP A 4 -3.16 19.36 -10.62
N LEU A 5 -3.71 18.16 -10.80
CA LEU A 5 -4.90 17.72 -10.10
C LEU A 5 -4.61 17.82 -8.59
N PRO A 6 -5.59 18.23 -7.78
CA PRO A 6 -5.39 18.39 -6.35
C PRO A 6 -4.84 17.08 -5.76
N ARG A 7 -3.65 17.15 -5.16
CA ARG A 7 -2.98 16.03 -4.50
C ARG A 7 -3.21 16.10 -3.00
N VAL A 8 -3.27 14.93 -2.38
CA VAL A 8 -3.29 14.77 -0.93
C VAL A 8 -1.95 14.19 -0.50
N ALA A 9 -1.32 14.78 0.50
CA ALA A 9 -0.19 14.18 1.19
C ALA A 9 -0.74 13.25 2.29
N LEU A 10 -0.27 12.01 2.30
CA LEU A 10 -0.65 11.00 3.28
C LEU A 10 0.61 10.50 3.96
N ASP A 11 0.73 10.74 5.26
CA ASP A 11 1.78 10.15 6.08
C ASP A 11 1.31 8.78 6.57
N LEU A 12 2.13 7.75 6.32
CA LEU A 12 1.90 6.38 6.79
C LEU A 12 2.99 5.99 7.78
N TRP A 13 2.63 5.12 8.73
CA TRP A 13 3.64 4.41 9.50
C TRP A 13 4.40 3.49 8.54
N ARG A 14 5.70 3.32 8.78
CA ARG A 14 6.52 2.43 7.94
C ARG A 14 5.95 1.02 7.92
N ALA A 15 5.49 0.51 9.07
CA ALA A 15 4.91 -0.82 9.17
C ALA A 15 3.65 -0.96 8.28
N ASP A 16 2.76 0.03 8.28
CA ASP A 16 1.58 0.04 7.39
C ASP A 16 1.98 0.06 5.91
N ALA A 17 2.97 0.88 5.55
CA ALA A 17 3.47 0.96 4.18
C ALA A 17 4.04 -0.39 3.71
N LEU A 18 4.79 -1.10 4.57
CA LEU A 18 5.32 -2.43 4.25
C LEU A 18 4.21 -3.47 4.07
N VAL A 19 3.22 -3.50 4.96
CA VAL A 19 2.10 -4.44 4.88
C VAL A 19 1.25 -4.19 3.62
N LEU A 20 0.97 -2.92 3.30
CA LEU A 20 0.22 -2.56 2.10
C LEU A 20 1.01 -2.87 0.83
N PHE A 21 2.31 -2.61 0.82
CA PHE A 21 3.18 -2.89 -0.32
C PHE A 21 3.25 -4.39 -0.62
N ASP A 22 3.53 -5.21 0.40
CA ASP A 22 3.56 -6.68 0.31
C ASP A 22 2.24 -7.23 -0.24
N TRP A 23 1.11 -6.79 0.34
CA TRP A 23 -0.21 -7.23 -0.13
C TRP A 23 -0.49 -6.81 -1.57
N LEU A 24 -0.19 -5.56 -1.95
CA LEU A 24 -0.47 -5.02 -3.28
C LEU A 24 0.38 -5.67 -4.39
N GLN A 25 1.60 -6.13 -4.08
CA GLN A 25 2.43 -6.86 -5.04
C GLN A 25 1.88 -8.26 -5.36
N ASP A 26 1.35 -8.96 -4.35
CA ASP A 26 0.98 -10.36 -4.48
C ASP A 26 -0.51 -10.58 -4.81
N VAL A 27 -1.37 -9.60 -4.51
CA VAL A 27 -2.81 -9.75 -4.71
C VAL A 27 -3.21 -9.72 -6.19
N ASP A 28 -4.06 -10.65 -6.61
CA ASP A 28 -4.78 -10.50 -7.87
C ASP A 28 -5.85 -9.41 -7.72
N LEU A 29 -5.55 -8.21 -8.23
CA LEU A 29 -6.49 -7.08 -8.22
C LEU A 29 -7.80 -7.37 -8.96
N ASN A 30 -7.89 -8.40 -9.82
CA ASN A 30 -9.15 -8.83 -10.43
C ASN A 30 -10.06 -9.62 -9.47
N ALA A 31 -9.48 -10.22 -8.43
CA ALA A 31 -10.21 -10.92 -7.38
C ALA A 31 -10.64 -9.98 -6.24
N VAL A 32 -10.06 -8.78 -6.14
CA VAL A 32 -10.46 -7.77 -5.15
C VAL A 32 -11.89 -7.28 -5.46
N PRO A 33 -12.83 -7.39 -4.50
CA PRO A 33 -14.18 -6.86 -4.69
C PRO A 33 -14.16 -5.35 -4.91
N ILE A 34 -14.51 -4.92 -6.13
CA ILE A 34 -14.61 -3.52 -6.50
C ILE A 34 -16.03 -3.20 -6.99
N SER A 35 -16.51 -2.02 -6.63
CA SER A 35 -17.77 -1.42 -7.09
C SER A 35 -17.59 -0.53 -8.32
N HIS A 36 -16.35 -0.07 -8.58
CA HIS A 36 -16.03 0.81 -9.70
C HIS A 36 -14.59 0.59 -10.20
N PRO A 37 -14.32 0.61 -11.52
CA PRO A 37 -12.96 0.41 -12.06
C PRO A 37 -11.89 1.35 -11.49
N ALA A 38 -12.28 2.58 -11.14
CA ALA A 38 -11.38 3.55 -10.52
C ALA A 38 -10.77 3.07 -9.18
N GLN A 39 -11.41 2.16 -8.45
CA GLN A 39 -10.85 1.61 -7.22
C GLN A 39 -9.62 0.76 -7.51
N LYS A 40 -9.63 -0.02 -8.58
CA LYS A 40 -8.45 -0.77 -9.03
C LYS A 40 -7.34 0.17 -9.46
N GLN A 41 -7.67 1.24 -10.19
CA GLN A 41 -6.69 2.24 -10.58
C GLN A 41 -6.04 2.90 -9.35
N ALA A 42 -6.85 3.27 -8.35
CA ALA A 42 -6.33 3.88 -7.12
C ALA A 42 -5.40 2.94 -6.33
N LEU A 43 -5.68 1.64 -6.28
CA LEU A 43 -4.78 0.65 -5.67
C LEU A 43 -3.47 0.50 -6.44
N MET A 44 -3.53 0.51 -7.78
CA MET A 44 -2.32 0.49 -8.62
C MET A 44 -1.49 1.77 -8.43
N ASP A 45 -2.15 2.93 -8.40
CA ASP A 45 -1.48 4.21 -8.16
C ASP A 45 -0.83 4.22 -6.78
N LEU A 46 -1.48 3.67 -5.76
CA LEU A 46 -0.92 3.51 -4.42
C LEU A 46 0.31 2.60 -4.43
N LEU A 47 0.26 1.46 -5.12
CA LEU A 47 1.41 0.57 -5.28
C LEU A 47 2.60 1.33 -5.89
N THR A 48 2.40 2.04 -6.99
CA THR A 48 3.45 2.86 -7.62
C THR A 48 4.03 3.90 -6.66
N ARG A 49 3.23 4.50 -5.78
CA ARG A 49 3.76 5.43 -4.76
C ARG A 49 4.55 4.73 -3.67
N LEU A 50 4.14 3.55 -3.25
CA LEU A 50 4.88 2.76 -2.27
C LEU A 50 6.21 2.26 -2.86
N GLU A 51 6.29 1.97 -4.16
CA GLU A 51 7.53 1.64 -4.87
C GLU A 51 8.57 2.78 -4.83
N GLU A 52 8.11 4.03 -4.70
CA GLU A 52 8.98 5.22 -4.56
C GLU A 52 9.54 5.39 -3.13
N THR A 53 9.14 4.54 -2.18
CA THR A 53 9.56 4.59 -0.77
C THR A 53 10.60 3.50 -0.44
N ASP A 54 11.03 3.45 0.82
CA ASP A 54 11.92 2.38 1.31
C ASP A 54 11.22 1.01 1.42
N ALA A 55 9.89 0.95 1.24
CA ALA A 55 9.15 -0.30 1.20
C ALA A 55 9.61 -1.23 0.07
N ALA A 56 10.02 -0.67 -1.08
CA ALA A 56 10.51 -1.45 -2.22
C ALA A 56 11.80 -2.23 -1.94
N GLY A 57 12.57 -1.83 -0.94
CA GLY A 57 13.82 -2.46 -0.55
C GLY A 57 13.71 -3.35 0.69
N ALA A 58 12.51 -3.50 1.26
CA ALA A 58 12.31 -4.24 2.49
C ALA A 58 12.56 -5.74 2.30
N SER A 59 13.22 -6.33 3.29
CA SER A 59 13.39 -7.78 3.37
C SER A 59 12.13 -8.47 3.85
N HIS A 60 12.04 -9.78 3.60
CA HIS A 60 10.94 -10.60 4.10
C HIS A 60 10.80 -10.53 5.63
N ASP A 61 11.93 -10.54 6.37
CA ASP A 61 11.92 -10.44 7.83
C ASP A 61 11.36 -9.10 8.32
N GLU A 62 11.64 -8.00 7.61
CA GLU A 62 11.07 -6.67 7.92
C GLU A 62 9.56 -6.62 7.65
N ILE A 63 9.09 -7.26 6.58
CA ILE A 63 7.67 -7.36 6.25
C ILE A 63 6.92 -8.17 7.32
N GLU A 64 7.46 -9.31 7.74
CA GLU A 64 6.84 -10.13 8.78
C GLU A 64 6.85 -9.43 10.15
N ALA A 65 7.92 -8.69 10.47
CA ALA A 65 7.94 -7.83 11.65
C ALA A 65 6.88 -6.73 11.59
N ALA A 66 6.71 -6.08 10.43
CA ALA A 66 5.70 -5.06 10.22
C ALA A 66 4.27 -5.61 10.36
N LYS A 67 3.97 -6.78 9.79
CA LYS A 67 2.68 -7.48 9.98
C LYS A 67 2.39 -7.72 11.45
N ALA A 68 3.40 -8.15 12.21
CA ALA A 68 3.27 -8.38 13.65
C ALA A 68 3.07 -7.07 14.44
N GLU A 69 3.74 -5.98 14.06
CA GLU A 69 3.60 -4.66 14.67
C GLU A 69 2.20 -4.07 14.43
N VAL A 70 1.77 -4.00 13.17
CA VAL A 70 0.43 -3.53 12.79
C VAL A 70 -0.66 -4.33 13.50
N SER A 71 -0.50 -5.65 13.59
CA SER A 71 -1.45 -6.51 14.29
C SER A 71 -1.52 -6.24 15.81
N ARG A 72 -0.45 -5.74 16.45
CA ARG A 72 -0.50 -5.39 17.88
C ARG A 72 -1.17 -4.04 18.12
N ASP A 73 -0.95 -3.10 17.23
CA ASP A 73 -1.46 -1.73 17.35
C ASP A 73 -2.92 -1.59 16.88
N MET A 74 -3.46 -2.60 16.19
CA MET A 74 -4.85 -2.63 15.73
C MET A 74 -5.91 -2.76 16.84
N GLY A 75 -5.54 -2.93 18.12
CA GLY A 75 -6.43 -2.75 19.28
C GLY A 75 -7.70 -3.63 19.36
N TRP A 76 -7.83 -4.63 18.48
CA TRP A 76 -8.63 -5.84 18.65
C TRP A 76 -8.19 -6.72 19.82
#